data_AF-A0A0B1Y9Q1-F1
#
_entry.id   AF-A0A0B1Y9Q1-F1
#
_cell.length_a   1.000
_cell.length_b   1.000
_cell.length_c   1.000
_cell.angle_alpha   90.00
_cell.angle_beta   90.00
_cell.angle_gamma   90.00
#
_symmetry.space_group_name_H-M   'P 1'
#
loop_
_entity.id
_entity.type
_entity.pdbx_description
1 polymer ?
#
loop_
_entity_poly.entity_id
_entity_poly.type
_entity_poly.pdbx_seq_one_letter_code
_entity_poly.pdbx_strand_id
1 'polypeptide(L)'
;MARDPKSVARIQAIKVELLRMKPASNVGDAWQSIFNAVACAEAQQPKSDRWTIEPLSAPTITRYGDETVRVPLIAHWIYLNRNGAIRIVDLWETDDSAAPFFELHGADGKPFAKPPSAP
;
A
#
# COMPACT_ATOMS: atom_id res chain seq x y z
N MET A 1 22.10 4.41 -2.10
CA MET A 1 21.63 5.40 -3.10
C MET A 1 20.57 6.26 -2.43
N ALA A 2 20.63 7.58 -2.54
CA ALA A 2 19.62 8.46 -1.95
C ALA A 2 18.30 8.34 -2.74
N ARG A 3 17.16 8.37 -2.03
CA ARG A 3 15.84 8.38 -2.66
C ARG A 3 15.67 9.61 -3.54
N ASP A 4 15.11 9.41 -4.72
CA ASP A 4 14.67 10.51 -5.58
C ASP A 4 13.60 11.36 -4.84
N PRO A 5 13.81 12.67 -4.67
CA PRO A 5 12.85 13.55 -3.99
C PRO A 5 11.44 13.50 -4.56
N LYS A 6 11.28 13.26 -5.87
CA LYS A 6 9.95 13.17 -6.49
C LYS A 6 9.20 11.93 -6.00
N SER A 7 9.89 10.79 -5.90
CA SER A 7 9.33 9.55 -5.35
C SER A 7 8.89 9.70 -3.89
N VAL A 8 9.66 10.45 -3.08
CA VAL A 8 9.29 10.79 -1.70
C VAL A 8 8.04 11.67 -1.66
N ALA A 9 7.97 12.72 -2.47
CA ALA A 9 6.81 13.59 -2.52
C ALA A 9 5.53 12.85 -2.94
N ARG A 10 5.63 11.93 -3.91
CA ARG A 10 4.49 11.12 -4.38
C ARG A 10 3.95 10.19 -3.31
N ILE A 11 4.81 9.44 -2.63
CA ILE A 11 4.34 8.55 -1.55
C ILE A 11 3.74 9.33 -0.37
N GLN A 12 4.24 10.54 -0.08
CA GLN A 12 3.62 11.44 0.90
C GLN A 12 2.23 11.91 0.46
N ALA A 13 2.03 12.23 -0.83
CA ALA A 13 0.72 12.59 -1.35
C ALA A 13 -0.27 11.41 -1.23
N ILE A 14 0.15 10.19 -1.58
CA ILE A 14 -0.66 8.97 -1.41
C ILE A 14 -1.05 8.77 0.05
N LYS A 15 -0.10 8.95 0.98
CA LYS A 15 -0.36 8.88 2.43
C LYS A 15 -1.41 9.90 2.88
N VAL A 16 -1.33 11.14 2.41
CA VAL A 16 -2.32 12.19 2.73
C VAL A 16 -3.71 11.79 2.25
N GLU A 17 -3.84 11.25 1.04
CA GLU A 17 -5.13 10.80 0.53
C GLU A 17 -5.67 9.60 1.30
N LEU A 18 -4.83 8.63 1.67
CA LEU A 18 -5.23 7.47 2.50
C LEU A 18 -5.73 7.88 3.89
N LEU A 19 -5.11 8.89 4.51
CA LEU A 19 -5.54 9.42 5.82
C LEU A 19 -6.93 10.06 5.79
N ARG A 20 -7.42 10.46 4.62
CA ARG A 20 -8.77 11.02 4.44
C ARG A 20 -9.82 9.94 4.21
N MET A 21 -9.40 8.71 3.93
CA MET A 21 -10.32 7.61 3.62
C MET A 21 -10.81 6.96 4.90
N LYS A 22 -12.03 6.41 4.81
CA LYS A 22 -12.56 5.58 5.89
C LYS A 22 -11.78 4.26 5.94
N PRO A 23 -11.53 3.71 7.15
CA PRO A 23 -11.00 2.37 7.30
C PRO A 23 -11.81 1.35 6.48
N ALA A 24 -11.12 0.45 5.80
CA ALA A 24 -11.73 -0.60 4.99
C ALA A 24 -12.11 -1.81 5.85
N SER A 25 -13.11 -2.58 5.44
CA SER A 25 -13.58 -3.78 6.15
C SER A 25 -13.04 -5.09 5.59
N ASN A 26 -12.45 -5.05 4.39
CA ASN A 26 -11.90 -6.21 3.69
C ASN A 26 -10.80 -5.78 2.70
N VAL A 27 -10.11 -6.77 2.12
CA VAL A 27 -9.01 -6.55 1.15
C VAL A 27 -9.48 -5.80 -0.10
N GLY A 28 -10.68 -6.07 -0.61
CA GLY A 28 -11.21 -5.43 -1.80
C GLY A 28 -11.44 -3.94 -1.59
N ASP A 29 -12.09 -3.57 -0.48
CA ASP A 29 -12.31 -2.18 -0.09
C ASP A 29 -10.98 -1.47 0.20
N ALA A 30 -10.03 -2.16 0.85
CA ALA A 30 -8.70 -1.60 1.13
C ALA A 30 -7.92 -1.33 -0.16
N TRP A 31 -7.99 -2.25 -1.13
CA TRP A 31 -7.41 -2.05 -2.46
C TRP A 31 -8.07 -0.90 -3.21
N GLN A 32 -9.39 -0.76 -3.13
CA GLN A 32 -10.11 0.35 -3.77
C GLN A 32 -9.72 1.70 -3.18
N SER A 33 -9.56 1.78 -1.85
CA SER A 33 -9.03 2.96 -1.16
C SER A 33 -7.63 3.32 -1.67
N ILE A 34 -6.75 2.33 -1.76
CA ILE A 34 -5.39 2.49 -2.28
C ILE A 34 -5.38 2.96 -3.75
N PHE A 35 -6.20 2.33 -4.60
CA PHE A 35 -6.36 2.71 -6.00
C PHE A 35 -6.83 4.17 -6.13
N ASN A 36 -7.84 4.56 -5.36
CA ASN A 36 -8.35 5.93 -5.36
C ASN A 36 -7.30 6.93 -4.84
N ALA A 37 -6.53 6.57 -3.81
CA ALA A 37 -5.51 7.44 -3.22
C ALA A 37 -4.39 7.71 -4.23
N VAL A 38 -3.93 6.67 -4.94
CA VAL A 38 -2.95 6.82 -6.02
C VAL A 38 -3.53 7.64 -7.17
N ALA A 39 -4.76 7.36 -7.61
CA ALA A 39 -5.38 8.12 -8.68
C ALA A 39 -5.51 9.62 -8.36
N CYS A 40 -5.88 9.96 -7.12
CA CYS A 40 -5.94 11.35 -6.65
C CYS A 40 -4.55 12.00 -6.57
N ALA A 41 -3.57 11.32 -5.96
CA ALA A 41 -2.21 11.83 -5.83
C ALA A 41 -1.51 12.07 -7.20
N GLU A 42 -1.82 11.22 -8.17
CA GLU A 42 -1.21 11.25 -9.51
C GLU A 42 -2.04 12.05 -10.55
N ALA A 43 -3.18 12.64 -10.16
CA ALA A 43 -4.10 13.32 -11.07
C ALA A 43 -3.46 14.47 -11.85
N GLN A 44 -2.51 15.18 -11.22
CA GLN A 44 -1.81 16.33 -11.81
C GLN A 44 -0.51 15.93 -12.55
N GLN A 45 -0.09 14.68 -12.48
CA GLN A 45 1.12 14.22 -13.15
C GLN A 45 0.84 13.90 -14.64
N PRO A 46 1.83 14.09 -15.54
CA PRO A 46 1.75 13.61 -16.91
C PRO A 46 1.46 12.11 -16.94
N LYS A 47 0.58 11.65 -17.86
CA LYS A 47 0.18 10.23 -17.92
C LYS A 47 1.35 9.25 -18.01
N SER A 48 2.42 9.61 -18.71
CA SER A 48 3.65 8.79 -18.86
C SER A 48 4.37 8.53 -17.53
N ASP A 49 4.14 9.40 -16.55
CA ASP A 49 4.88 9.42 -15.31
C ASP A 49 3.99 9.00 -14.12
N ARG A 50 2.70 8.71 -14.35
CA ARG A 50 1.77 8.36 -13.28
C ARG A 50 2.11 7.01 -12.69
N TRP A 51 2.09 6.93 -11.38
CA TRP A 51 2.09 5.65 -10.69
C TRP A 51 0.72 4.97 -10.82
N THR A 52 0.74 3.65 -10.97
CA THR A 52 -0.46 2.82 -11.06
C THR A 52 -0.34 1.66 -10.10
N ILE A 53 -1.49 1.17 -9.66
CA ILE A 53 -1.58 -0.04 -8.85
C ILE A 53 -2.24 -1.14 -9.66
N GLU A 54 -1.63 -2.31 -9.63
CA GLU A 54 -2.10 -3.48 -10.36
C GLU A 54 -3.40 -4.01 -9.73
N PRO A 55 -4.30 -4.60 -10.55
CA PRO A 55 -5.49 -5.25 -10.04
C PRO A 55 -5.12 -6.44 -9.15
N LEU A 56 -5.98 -6.77 -8.17
CA LEU A 56 -5.77 -7.92 -7.28
C LEU A 56 -5.67 -9.28 -7.99
N SER A 57 -6.07 -9.35 -9.26
CA SER A 57 -5.94 -10.54 -10.10
C SER A 57 -4.59 -10.65 -10.81
N ALA A 58 -3.70 -9.65 -10.70
CA ALA A 58 -2.40 -9.68 -11.37
C ALA A 58 -1.49 -10.78 -10.77
N PRO A 59 -0.68 -11.46 -11.60
CA PRO A 59 0.17 -12.57 -11.14
C PRO A 59 1.34 -12.13 -10.25
N THR A 60 1.67 -10.85 -10.26
CA THR A 60 2.68 -10.20 -9.41
C THR A 60 2.22 -10.02 -7.96
N ILE A 61 0.92 -10.16 -7.70
CA ILE A 61 0.31 -10.05 -6.38
C ILE A 61 0.59 -11.31 -5.57
N THR A 62 1.24 -11.15 -4.41
CA THR A 62 1.48 -12.26 -3.48
C THR A 62 0.31 -12.42 -2.53
N ARG A 63 -0.21 -13.63 -2.40
CA ARG A 63 -1.29 -13.97 -1.47
C ARG A 63 -0.75 -14.87 -0.37
N TYR A 64 -0.99 -14.50 0.87
CA TYR A 64 -0.58 -15.24 2.05
C TYR A 64 -1.73 -16.12 2.56
N GLY A 65 -1.43 -17.14 3.37
CA GLY A 65 -2.41 -18.12 3.85
C GLY A 65 -3.48 -17.56 4.80
N ASP A 66 -3.28 -16.36 5.34
CA ASP A 66 -4.21 -15.63 6.21
C ASP A 66 -5.11 -14.64 5.44
N GLU A 67 -5.17 -14.77 4.12
CA GLU A 67 -5.85 -13.85 3.19
C GLU A 67 -5.20 -12.45 3.11
N THR A 68 -4.03 -12.25 3.71
CA THR A 68 -3.24 -11.03 3.49
C THR A 68 -2.74 -11.01 2.06
N VAL A 69 -2.74 -9.83 1.45
CA VAL A 69 -2.27 -9.61 0.09
C VAL A 69 -1.14 -8.59 0.09
N ARG A 70 -0.08 -8.86 -0.68
CA ARG A 70 1.00 -7.90 -0.96
C ARG A 70 0.92 -7.45 -2.41
N VAL A 71 0.82 -6.14 -2.57
CA VAL A 71 0.74 -5.42 -3.85
C VAL A 71 2.05 -4.63 -4.05
N PRO A 72 2.73 -4.77 -5.19
CA PRO A 72 3.93 -3.99 -5.49
C PRO A 72 3.57 -2.54 -5.85
N LEU A 73 4.36 -1.58 -5.38
CA LEU A 73 4.30 -0.18 -5.79
C LEU A 73 5.72 0.39 -5.94
N ILE A 74 6.34 0.18 -7.11
CA ILE A 74 7.69 0.63 -7.51
C ILE A 74 8.79 0.34 -6.46
N ALA A 75 8.86 1.17 -5.42
CA ALA A 75 9.84 1.15 -4.33
C ALA A 75 9.23 0.82 -2.96
N HIS A 76 7.97 0.36 -2.95
CA HIS A 76 7.21 0.03 -1.75
C HIS A 76 6.47 -1.29 -1.94
N TRP A 77 6.21 -1.96 -0.82
CA TRP A 77 5.18 -2.99 -0.76
C TRP A 77 3.98 -2.46 0.02
N ILE A 78 2.79 -2.71 -0.50
CA ILE A 78 1.53 -2.44 0.17
C ILE A 78 0.96 -3.78 0.60
N TYR A 79 0.71 -3.94 1.89
CA TYR A 79 0.05 -5.10 2.45
C TYR A 79 -1.38 -4.75 2.85
N LEU A 80 -2.31 -5.64 2.52
CA LEU A 80 -3.73 -5.53 2.80
C LEU A 80 -4.17 -6.77 3.57
N ASN A 81 -4.60 -6.60 4.81
CA ASN A 81 -5.09 -7.72 5.61
C ASN A 81 -6.56 -8.01 5.34
N ARG A 82 -7.00 -9.22 5.73
CA ARG A 82 -8.40 -9.66 5.65
C ARG A 82 -9.40 -8.66 6.25
N ASN A 83 -9.04 -7.98 7.34
CA ASN A 83 -9.90 -7.00 8.01
C ASN A 83 -9.88 -5.60 7.36
N GLY A 84 -9.16 -5.44 6.24
CA GLY A 84 -9.00 -4.16 5.55
C GLY A 84 -7.92 -3.24 6.13
N ALA A 85 -7.13 -3.70 7.11
CA ALA A 85 -5.95 -2.95 7.56
C ALA A 85 -4.90 -2.87 6.44
N ILE A 86 -4.23 -1.71 6.35
CA ILE A 86 -3.27 -1.39 5.30
C ILE A 86 -1.92 -1.12 5.94
N ARG A 87 -0.84 -1.68 5.40
CA ARG A 87 0.53 -1.30 5.76
C ARG A 87 1.35 -1.05 4.50
N ILE A 88 2.05 0.07 4.44
CA ILE A 88 3.00 0.39 3.37
C ILE A 88 4.40 0.33 3.98
N VAL A 89 5.27 -0.47 3.37
CA VAL A 89 6.69 -0.57 3.76
C VAL A 89 7.55 -0.03 2.63
N ASP A 90 8.67 0.56 3.04
CA ASP A 90 9.70 1.04 2.14
C ASP A 90 10.70 -0.09 1.81
N LEU A 91 10.99 -0.32 0.53
CA LEU A 91 11.96 -1.32 0.08
C LEU A 91 13.40 -0.81 0.09
N TRP A 92 13.60 0.50 0.28
CA TRP A 92 14.93 1.08 0.43
C TRP A 92 15.50 0.88 1.84
N GLU A 93 14.66 0.56 2.82
CA GLU A 93 15.10 0.14 4.14
C GLU A 93 15.45 -1.35 4.05
N THR A 94 16.74 -1.66 3.91
CA THR A 94 17.27 -3.00 3.66
C THR A 94 17.27 -3.95 4.86
N ASP A 95 16.59 -3.60 5.96
CA ASP A 95 16.49 -4.47 7.12
C ASP A 95 15.13 -5.17 7.12
N ASP A 96 15.09 -6.45 7.50
CA ASP A 96 13.85 -7.24 7.72
C ASP A 96 12.93 -6.65 8.83
N SER A 97 13.39 -5.55 9.43
CA SER A 97 12.73 -4.67 10.39
C SER A 97 12.25 -3.33 9.80
N ALA A 98 12.28 -3.16 8.47
CA ALA A 98 11.87 -1.93 7.78
C ALA A 98 10.58 -1.39 8.39
N ALA A 99 10.69 -0.22 9.01
CA ALA A 99 9.58 0.34 9.75
C ALA A 99 8.43 0.62 8.77
N PRO A 100 7.17 0.44 9.18
CA PRO A 100 6.07 0.80 8.32
C PRO A 100 6.17 2.29 8.00
N PHE A 101 6.28 2.61 6.71
CA PHE A 101 6.17 3.99 6.24
C PHE A 101 4.79 4.57 6.58
N PHE A 102 3.76 3.71 6.50
CA PHE A 102 2.39 4.05 6.81
C PHE A 102 1.62 2.81 7.28
N GLU A 103 0.68 3.01 8.21
CA GLU A 103 -0.27 2.00 8.63
C GLU A 103 -1.64 2.63 8.87
N LEU A 104 -2.69 1.91 8.46
CA LEU A 104 -4.09 2.24 8.70
C LEU A 104 -4.80 1.02 9.25
N HIS A 105 -5.54 1.19 10.35
CA HIS A 105 -6.35 0.14 10.95
C HIS A 105 -7.52 -0.27 10.03
N GLY A 106 -8.01 -1.50 10.23
CA GLY A 106 -9.25 -1.94 9.60
C GLY A 106 -10.48 -1.28 10.23
N ALA A 107 -11.65 -1.47 9.61
CA ALA A 107 -12.92 -0.95 10.13
C ALA A 107 -13.30 -1.53 11.50
N ASP A 108 -12.76 -2.69 11.86
CA ASP A 108 -12.89 -3.28 13.20
C ASP A 108 -11.98 -2.63 14.25
N GLY A 109 -11.24 -1.58 13.87
CA GLY A 109 -10.30 -0.87 14.73
C GLY A 109 -9.01 -1.61 15.00
N LYS A 110 -8.82 -2.82 14.44
CA LYS A 110 -7.60 -3.61 14.69
C LYS A 110 -6.44 -3.13 13.83
N PRO A 111 -5.22 -3.14 14.39
CA PRO A 111 -4.01 -2.78 13.66
C PRO A 111 -3.67 -3.83 12.60
N PHE A 112 -2.69 -3.51 11.76
CA PHE A 112 -2.19 -4.46 10.80
C PHE A 112 -1.46 -5.61 11.51
N ALA A 113 -1.89 -6.83 11.24
CA ALA A 113 -1.23 -8.06 11.67
C ALA A 113 -0.21 -8.51 10.62
N LYS A 114 1.05 -8.74 11.03
CA LYS A 114 2.11 -9.22 10.13
C LYS A 114 1.67 -10.56 9.50
N PRO A 115 1.74 -10.74 8.17
CA PRO A 115 1.40 -12.00 7.54
C PRO A 115 2.35 -13.11 8.01
N PRO A 116 1.93 -14.38 7.98
CA PRO A 116 2.84 -15.50 8.14
C PRO A 116 3.95 -15.43 7.08
N SER A 117 5.08 -16.12 7.32
CA SER A 117 6.17 -16.24 6.35
C SER A 117 5.61 -16.55 4.97
N ALA A 118 6.13 -15.90 3.92
CA ALA A 118 5.68 -16.15 2.55
C ALA A 118 5.78 -17.66 2.25
N PRO A 119 4.81 -18.23 1.50
CA PRO A 119 4.90 -19.62 1.05
C PRO A 119 6.12 -19.86 0.16
#